data_AF-A0A9N9KIY4-F1
#
_entry.id   AF-A0A9N9KIY4-F1
#
_cell.length_a   1.000
_cell.length_b   1.000
_cell.length_c   1.000
_cell.angle_alpha   90.00
_cell.angle_beta   90.00
_cell.angle_gamma   90.00
#
_symmetry.space_group_name_H-M   'P 1'
#
loop_
_entity.id
_entity.type
_entity.pdbx_description
1 polymer ?
#
loop_
_entity_poly.entity_id
_entity_poly.type
_entity_poly.pdbx_seq_one_letter_code
_entity_poly.pdbx_strand_id
1 'polypeptide(L)'
;SSLESEVSEANENFSESKANQNPCESKANQHLHKSEANHNPSESDADLNLCENEASLNPHESKASLNPHESEASLNLHKSEASLNPHESKASLNLCESKTSLNSCKSKANLNVCKSDANLNLCESDENPNLCKSEANLNFCKSEANKNSPESK
;
A
#
# COMPACT_ATOMS: atom_id res chain seq x y z
N SER A 1 -3.46 35.10 -11.71
CA SER A 1 -3.57 34.68 -10.30
C SER A 1 -3.44 33.18 -10.29
N SER A 2 -2.32 32.66 -9.78
CA SER A 2 -2.18 31.22 -9.53
C SER A 2 -3.25 30.82 -8.52
N LEU A 3 -4.05 29.82 -8.87
CA LEU A 3 -4.84 29.08 -7.90
C LEU A 3 -3.82 28.24 -7.13
N GLU A 4 -3.38 28.72 -5.97
CA GLU A 4 -2.72 27.85 -5.00
C GLU A 4 -3.77 26.83 -4.56
N SER A 5 -3.59 25.57 -4.98
CA SER A 5 -4.38 24.44 -4.50
C SER A 5 -4.21 24.39 -2.98
N GLU A 6 -5.30 24.53 -2.23
CA GLU A 6 -5.29 24.41 -0.78
C GLU A 6 -4.98 22.96 -0.42
N VAL A 7 -3.71 22.66 -0.17
CA VAL A 7 -3.28 21.37 0.38
C VAL A 7 -3.91 21.24 1.76
N SER A 8 -4.95 20.41 1.89
CA SER A 8 -5.51 20.05 3.20
C SER A 8 -4.53 19.11 3.89
N GLU A 9 -3.95 19.58 4.99
CA GLU A 9 -3.11 18.77 5.88
C GLU A 9 -3.96 18.31 7.07
N ALA A 10 -4.17 17.00 7.19
CA ALA A 10 -4.97 16.37 8.24
C ALA A 10 -4.11 15.37 9.02
N ASN A 11 -4.00 15.57 10.33
CA ASN A 11 -3.37 14.62 11.24
C ASN A 11 -4.39 14.14 12.27
N GLU A 12 -4.90 12.93 12.11
CA GLU A 12 -6.06 12.45 12.88
C GLU A 12 -5.83 11.07 13.49
N ASN A 13 -6.29 10.90 14.73
CA ASN A 13 -6.29 9.63 15.44
C ASN A 13 -7.74 9.20 15.60
N PHE A 14 -8.11 8.06 15.01
CA PHE A 14 -9.46 7.52 15.13
C PHE A 14 -9.43 6.20 15.90
N SER A 15 -10.23 6.13 16.97
CA SER A 15 -10.32 4.93 17.82
C SER A 15 -11.45 3.98 17.43
N GLU A 16 -12.46 4.48 16.72
CA GLU A 16 -13.57 3.77 16.09
C GLU A 16 -14.26 4.77 15.13
N SER A 17 -14.07 4.62 13.82
CA SER A 17 -14.71 5.51 12.83
C SER A 17 -14.89 4.84 11.48
N LYS A 18 -15.84 5.38 10.70
CA LYS A 18 -15.91 5.13 9.26
C LYS A 18 -15.61 6.43 8.54
N ALA A 19 -14.48 6.48 7.85
CA ALA A 19 -14.03 7.67 7.13
C ALA A 19 -13.96 7.37 5.63
N ASN A 20 -14.57 8.23 4.81
CA ASN A 20 -14.44 8.19 3.36
C ASN A 20 -14.03 9.57 2.86
N GLN A 21 -12.84 9.69 2.28
CA GLN A 21 -12.28 10.97 1.87
C GLN A 21 -11.75 10.87 0.43
N ASN A 22 -12.16 11.82 -0.42
CA ASN A 22 -11.73 11.91 -1.82
C ASN A 22 -11.17 13.32 -2.13
N PRO A 23 -10.12 13.76 -1.43
CA PRO A 23 -9.56 15.09 -1.67
C PRO A 23 -8.82 15.16 -3.02
N CYS A 24 -8.82 16.34 -3.64
CA CYS A 24 -8.11 16.55 -4.91
C CYS A 24 -6.59 16.60 -4.68
N GLU A 25 -6.16 17.40 -3.70
CA GLU A 25 -4.81 17.45 -3.15
C GLU A 25 -4.87 17.35 -1.62
N SER A 26 -4.08 16.47 -1.00
CA SER A 26 -4.03 16.38 0.46
C SER A 26 -2.74 15.80 1.00
N LYS A 27 -2.45 16.13 2.26
CA LYS A 27 -1.50 15.40 3.08
C LYS A 27 -2.23 14.81 4.27
N ALA A 28 -2.24 13.50 4.38
CA ALA A 28 -2.95 12.80 5.44
C ALA A 28 -1.97 11.95 6.24
N ASN A 29 -1.88 12.21 7.54
CA ASN A 29 -1.26 11.28 8.48
C ASN A 29 -2.34 10.78 9.42
N GLN A 30 -2.61 9.47 9.41
CA GLN A 30 -3.66 8.92 10.26
C GLN A 30 -3.18 7.72 11.03
N HIS A 31 -3.58 7.67 12.30
CA HIS A 31 -3.51 6.46 13.09
C HIS A 31 -4.92 5.96 13.35
N LEU A 32 -5.22 4.80 12.81
CA LEU A 32 -6.54 4.18 12.85
C LEU A 32 -6.49 2.97 13.76
N HIS A 33 -7.44 2.88 14.68
CA HIS A 33 -7.68 1.72 15.52
C HIS A 33 -9.15 1.33 15.34
N LYS A 34 -9.47 0.06 15.07
CA LYS A 34 -10.85 -0.47 14.91
C LYS A 34 -11.78 0.40 14.05
N SER A 35 -11.37 0.70 12.84
CA SER A 35 -12.00 1.64 11.92
C SER A 35 -12.01 1.10 10.49
N GLU A 36 -12.92 1.64 9.67
CA GLU A 36 -12.94 1.44 8.22
C GLU A 36 -12.59 2.76 7.54
N ALA A 37 -11.57 2.75 6.68
CA ALA A 37 -11.14 3.96 5.96
C ALA A 37 -11.05 3.70 4.45
N ASN A 38 -11.68 4.57 3.66
CA ASN A 38 -11.49 4.62 2.22
C ASN A 38 -10.96 6.00 1.82
N HIS A 39 -9.82 6.03 1.13
CA HIS A 39 -9.21 7.27 0.66
C HIS A 39 -8.92 7.16 -0.84
N ASN A 40 -9.49 8.05 -1.65
CA ASN A 40 -9.25 8.08 -3.10
C ASN A 40 -8.81 9.48 -3.57
N PRO A 41 -7.57 9.87 -3.21
CA PRO A 41 -7.05 11.19 -3.57
C PRO A 41 -6.52 11.23 -5.00
N SER A 42 -6.67 12.37 -5.69
CA SER A 42 -6.17 12.55 -7.06
C SER A 42 -4.69 12.89 -7.15
N GLU A 43 -4.15 13.58 -6.15
CA GLU A 43 -2.72 13.82 -5.88
C GLU A 43 -2.57 13.94 -4.34
N SER A 44 -1.69 13.18 -3.68
CA SER A 44 -1.54 13.27 -2.22
C SER A 44 -0.29 12.57 -1.69
N ASP A 45 0.14 12.99 -0.49
CA ASP A 45 1.01 12.18 0.37
C ASP A 45 0.17 11.63 1.53
N ALA A 46 0.01 10.31 1.61
CA ALA A 46 -0.78 9.67 2.66
C ALA A 46 0.06 8.67 3.47
N ASP A 47 0.16 8.87 4.78
CA ASP A 47 0.79 7.97 5.72
C ASP A 47 -0.28 7.42 6.69
N LEU A 48 -0.63 6.13 6.60
CA LEU A 48 -1.60 5.52 7.52
C LEU A 48 -0.98 4.37 8.32
N ASN A 49 -1.17 4.44 9.63
CA ASN A 49 -0.85 3.38 10.58
C ASN A 49 -2.16 2.74 11.04
N LEU A 50 -2.36 1.45 10.76
CA LEU A 50 -3.62 0.75 11.00
C LEU A 50 -3.41 -0.35 12.03
N CYS A 51 -4.26 -0.40 13.06
CA CYS A 51 -4.32 -1.48 14.05
C CYS A 51 -5.75 -2.06 14.18
N GLU A 52 -5.95 -3.33 13.85
CA GLU A 52 -7.27 -3.97 13.79
C GLU A 52 -8.28 -3.24 12.86
N ASN A 53 -7.88 -2.88 11.63
CA ASN A 53 -8.73 -2.14 10.68
C ASN A 53 -8.88 -2.83 9.31
N GLU A 54 -9.83 -2.30 8.55
CA GLU A 54 -9.96 -2.49 7.11
C GLU A 54 -9.74 -1.15 6.40
N ALA A 55 -8.79 -1.07 5.47
CA ALA A 55 -8.58 0.15 4.70
C ALA A 55 -8.34 -0.07 3.21
N SER A 56 -8.87 0.85 2.40
CA SER A 56 -8.61 0.91 0.96
C SER A 56 -8.09 2.28 0.57
N LEU A 57 -6.97 2.29 -0.17
CA LEU A 57 -6.39 3.50 -0.76
C LEU A 57 -6.28 3.35 -2.28
N ASN A 58 -6.72 4.37 -3.01
CA ASN A 58 -6.71 4.37 -4.48
C ASN A 58 -6.02 5.60 -5.10
N PRO A 59 -4.80 5.97 -4.67
CA PRO A 59 -4.25 7.26 -5.04
C PRO A 59 -3.69 7.29 -6.48
N HIS A 60 -3.93 8.40 -7.18
CA HIS A 60 -3.38 8.68 -8.52
C HIS A 60 -2.21 9.69 -8.39
N GLU A 61 -1.10 9.52 -9.12
CA GLU A 61 0.04 10.47 -9.13
C GLU A 61 0.46 10.96 -7.73
N SER A 62 0.70 10.02 -6.81
CA SER A 62 0.77 10.27 -5.36
C SER A 62 1.87 9.48 -4.66
N LYS A 63 2.09 9.75 -3.37
CA LYS A 63 2.87 8.90 -2.48
C LYS A 63 2.00 8.33 -1.37
N ALA A 64 2.16 7.05 -1.09
CA ALA A 64 1.44 6.40 0.00
C ALA A 64 2.36 5.53 0.85
N SER A 65 2.28 5.67 2.16
CA SER A 65 2.89 4.78 3.13
C SER A 65 1.81 4.13 3.99
N LEU A 66 1.88 2.81 4.13
CA LEU A 66 0.94 2.05 4.95
C LEU A 66 1.69 1.11 5.89
N ASN A 67 1.27 1.10 7.15
CA ASN A 67 1.78 0.20 8.18
C ASN A 67 0.62 -0.48 8.92
N PRO A 68 0.06 -1.55 8.34
CA PRO A 68 -1.00 -2.32 8.99
C PRO A 68 -0.43 -3.33 10.00
N HIS A 69 -1.05 -3.38 11.18
CA HIS A 69 -0.83 -4.33 12.25
C HIS A 69 -2.13 -5.06 12.56
N GLU A 70 -2.14 -6.39 12.49
CA GLU A 70 -3.35 -7.22 12.66
C GLU A 70 -4.56 -6.67 11.87
N SER A 71 -4.33 -6.20 10.65
CA SER A 71 -5.30 -5.47 9.83
C SER A 71 -5.35 -6.02 8.41
N GLU A 72 -6.37 -5.65 7.64
CA GLU A 72 -6.39 -5.83 6.19
C GLU A 72 -6.31 -4.48 5.47
N ALA A 73 -5.43 -4.40 4.47
CA ALA A 73 -5.20 -3.20 3.70
C ALA A 73 -5.17 -3.50 2.20
N SER A 74 -5.82 -2.64 1.41
CA SER A 74 -5.84 -2.72 -0.05
C SER A 74 -5.37 -1.41 -0.68
N LEU A 75 -4.43 -1.49 -1.62
CA LEU A 75 -3.86 -0.35 -2.34
C LEU A 75 -4.01 -0.57 -3.84
N ASN A 76 -4.58 0.41 -4.54
CA ASN A 76 -4.56 0.49 -5.99
C ASN A 76 -3.88 1.79 -6.42
N LEU A 77 -2.69 1.69 -7.00
CA LEU A 77 -1.82 2.81 -7.32
C LEU A 77 -1.65 2.94 -8.83
N HIS A 78 -1.72 4.17 -9.32
CA HIS A 78 -1.43 4.50 -10.71
C HIS A 78 -0.48 5.69 -10.80
N LYS A 79 0.69 5.47 -11.41
CA LYS A 79 1.78 6.47 -11.50
C LYS A 79 2.24 7.02 -10.16
N SER A 80 2.33 6.16 -9.16
CA SER A 80 2.54 6.56 -7.76
C SER A 80 3.75 5.88 -7.14
N GLU A 81 4.20 6.40 -6.00
CA GLU A 81 5.17 5.74 -5.14
C GLU A 81 4.47 5.15 -3.90
N ALA A 82 4.82 3.92 -3.53
CA ALA A 82 4.24 3.28 -2.36
C ALA A 82 5.26 2.58 -1.47
N SER A 83 5.01 2.63 -0.16
CA SER A 83 5.69 1.84 0.84
C SER A 83 4.66 1.11 1.68
N LEU A 84 4.81 -0.21 1.82
CA LEU A 84 3.92 -1.03 2.64
C LEU A 84 4.74 -1.88 3.62
N ASN A 85 4.37 -1.83 4.90
CA ASN A 85 5.03 -2.61 5.95
C ASN A 85 3.99 -3.36 6.80
N PRO A 86 3.44 -4.49 6.31
CA PRO A 86 2.44 -5.25 7.05
C PRO A 86 3.09 -6.15 8.10
N HIS A 87 2.52 -6.14 9.30
CA HIS A 87 2.86 -7.06 10.39
C HIS A 87 1.62 -7.86 10.82
N GLU A 88 1.72 -9.20 10.77
CA GLU A 88 0.62 -10.12 11.10
C GLU A 88 -0.71 -9.72 10.41
N SER A 89 -0.61 -9.26 9.16
CA SER A 89 -1.69 -8.59 8.43
C SER A 89 -1.91 -9.20 7.04
N LYS A 90 -3.00 -8.81 6.38
CA LYS A 90 -3.21 -9.09 4.95
C LYS A 90 -3.13 -7.82 4.13
N ALA A 91 -2.41 -7.91 3.03
CA ALA A 91 -2.19 -6.81 2.11
C ALA A 91 -2.53 -7.20 0.68
N SER A 92 -3.27 -6.35 -0.03
CA SER A 92 -3.47 -6.44 -1.47
C SER A 92 -2.96 -5.18 -2.17
N LEU A 93 -2.17 -5.35 -3.21
CA LEU A 93 -1.46 -4.29 -3.91
C LEU A 93 -1.67 -4.45 -5.41
N ASN A 94 -2.32 -3.48 -6.07
CA ASN A 94 -2.33 -3.37 -7.52
C ASN A 94 -1.60 -2.09 -7.95
N LEU A 95 -0.59 -2.24 -8.79
CA LEU A 95 0.30 -1.15 -9.18
C LEU A 95 0.46 -1.10 -10.70
N CYS A 96 0.33 0.11 -11.23
CA CYS A 96 0.58 0.39 -12.64
C CYS A 96 1.48 1.61 -12.77
N GLU A 97 2.57 1.49 -13.54
CA GLU A 97 3.52 2.59 -13.79
C GLU A 97 4.06 3.23 -12.50
N SER A 98 4.24 2.43 -11.45
CA SER A 98 4.49 2.86 -10.08
C SER A 98 5.80 2.30 -9.53
N LYS A 99 6.26 2.82 -8.40
CA LYS A 99 7.39 2.27 -7.63
C LYS A 99 6.90 1.80 -6.28
N THR A 100 7.32 0.62 -5.85
CA THR A 100 6.89 0.08 -4.56
C THR A 100 7.99 -0.58 -3.76
N SER A 101 7.89 -0.41 -2.45
CA SER A 101 8.66 -1.16 -1.46
C SER A 101 7.70 -1.88 -0.53
N LEU A 102 7.84 -3.19 -0.40
CA LEU A 102 7.11 -4.02 0.57
C LEU A 102 8.09 -4.62 1.57
N ASN A 103 7.82 -4.46 2.85
CA ASN A 103 8.51 -5.20 3.91
C ASN A 103 7.50 -5.95 4.77
N SER A 104 7.37 -7.25 4.56
CA SER A 104 6.32 -8.08 5.12
C SER A 104 6.88 -9.01 6.20
N CYS A 105 6.23 -9.04 7.37
CA CYS A 105 6.55 -9.99 8.44
C CYS A 105 5.28 -10.73 8.86
N LYS A 106 5.31 -12.08 8.80
CA LYS A 106 4.19 -12.96 9.17
C LYS A 106 2.86 -12.59 8.54
N SER A 107 2.91 -12.09 7.31
CA SER A 107 1.76 -11.48 6.65
C SER A 107 1.46 -12.17 5.32
N LYS A 108 0.25 -11.98 4.81
CA LYS A 108 -0.12 -12.45 3.46
C LYS A 108 -0.17 -11.26 2.51
N ALA A 109 0.50 -11.37 1.37
CA ALA A 109 0.54 -10.29 0.39
C ALA A 109 0.15 -10.79 -1.01
N ASN A 110 -0.86 -10.15 -1.62
CA ASN A 110 -1.16 -10.32 -3.04
C ASN A 110 -0.68 -9.08 -3.78
N LEU A 111 0.20 -9.26 -4.77
CA LEU A 111 0.76 -8.15 -5.54
C LEU A 111 0.47 -8.35 -7.01
N ASN A 112 -0.04 -7.32 -7.67
CA ASN A 112 -0.18 -7.23 -9.11
C ASN A 112 0.55 -5.99 -9.60
N VAL A 113 1.64 -6.17 -10.34
CA VAL A 113 2.62 -5.13 -10.62
C VAL A 113 2.84 -5.06 -12.13
N CYS A 114 2.40 -3.97 -12.75
CA CYS A 114 2.49 -3.75 -14.20
C CYS A 114 3.35 -2.52 -14.53
N LYS A 115 4.34 -2.66 -15.43
CA LYS A 115 5.25 -1.59 -15.84
C LYS A 115 5.85 -0.81 -14.66
N SER A 116 6.18 -1.52 -13.59
CA SER A 116 6.51 -0.91 -12.30
C SER A 116 7.78 -1.51 -11.73
N ASP A 117 8.43 -0.79 -10.82
CA ASP A 117 9.60 -1.29 -10.08
C ASP A 117 9.15 -1.71 -8.67
N ALA A 118 9.54 -2.91 -8.25
CA ALA A 118 9.18 -3.45 -6.94
C ALA A 118 10.41 -3.95 -6.16
N ASN A 119 10.50 -3.58 -4.89
CA ASN A 119 11.43 -4.18 -3.92
C ASN A 119 10.63 -4.85 -2.80
N LEU A 120 10.74 -6.16 -2.65
CA LEU A 120 10.00 -6.93 -1.63
C LEU A 120 10.99 -7.60 -0.68
N ASN A 121 10.86 -7.31 0.62
CA ASN A 121 11.55 -8.00 1.71
C ASN A 121 10.51 -8.77 2.52
N LEU A 122 10.69 -10.09 2.64
CA LEU A 122 9.63 -11.02 3.04
C LEU A 122 10.16 -11.95 4.13
N CYS A 123 9.53 -11.95 5.31
CA CYS A 123 9.88 -12.84 6.41
C CYS A 123 8.62 -13.60 6.89
N GLU A 124 8.62 -14.94 6.82
CA GLU A 124 7.51 -15.79 7.30
C GLU A 124 6.15 -15.47 6.66
N SER A 125 6.13 -15.12 5.37
CA SER A 125 4.95 -14.61 4.68
C SER A 125 4.50 -15.50 3.51
N ASP A 126 3.21 -15.42 3.16
CA ASP A 126 2.61 -16.09 1.99
C ASP A 126 2.36 -15.04 0.90
N GLU A 127 3.03 -15.15 -0.25
CA GLU A 127 2.87 -14.19 -1.34
C GLU A 127 2.47 -14.79 -2.68
N ASN A 128 1.70 -14.02 -3.44
CA ASN A 128 1.35 -14.34 -4.82
C ASN A 128 1.55 -13.10 -5.71
N PRO A 129 2.80 -12.83 -6.15
CA PRO A 129 3.08 -11.71 -7.04
C PRO A 129 2.79 -12.07 -8.50
N ASN A 130 1.99 -11.24 -9.18
CA ASN A 130 1.78 -11.24 -10.62
C ASN A 130 2.50 -10.03 -11.22
N LEU A 131 3.47 -10.27 -12.10
CA LEU A 131 4.30 -9.22 -12.69
C LEU A 131 4.13 -9.17 -14.21
N CYS A 132 3.89 -7.98 -14.75
CA CYS A 132 3.78 -7.74 -16.18
C CYS A 132 4.68 -6.58 -16.61
N LYS A 133 5.76 -6.87 -17.36
CA LYS A 133 6.74 -5.86 -17.84
C LYS A 133 7.31 -5.00 -16.71
N SER A 134 7.55 -5.63 -15.56
CA SER A 134 7.96 -4.99 -14.31
C SER A 134 9.28 -5.57 -13.84
N GLU A 135 10.10 -4.76 -13.16
CA GLU A 135 11.31 -5.22 -12.49
C GLU A 135 11.00 -5.49 -11.01
N ALA A 136 11.52 -6.59 -10.47
CA ALA A 136 11.33 -6.94 -9.07
C ALA A 136 12.61 -7.47 -8.41
N ASN A 137 12.91 -6.93 -7.24
CA ASN A 137 13.94 -7.44 -6.34
C ASN A 137 13.27 -8.10 -5.12
N LEU A 138 13.60 -9.36 -4.85
CA LEU A 138 12.98 -10.16 -3.79
C LEU A 138 14.04 -10.64 -2.81
N ASN A 139 13.88 -10.31 -1.53
CA ASN A 139 14.69 -10.81 -0.44
C ASN A 139 13.82 -11.55 0.57
N PHE A 140 14.29 -12.72 1.01
CA PHE A 140 13.57 -13.56 1.97
C PHE A 140 14.41 -13.79 3.22
N CYS A 141 13.87 -13.50 4.40
CA CYS A 141 14.60 -13.64 5.69
C CYS A 141 14.48 -15.06 6.26
N LYS A 142 13.34 -15.71 6.02
CA LYS A 142 12.99 -17.09 6.35
C LYS A 142 11.73 -17.48 5.58
N SER A 143 11.80 -18.50 4.74
CA SER A 143 10.65 -18.95 3.94
C SER A 143 10.78 -20.44 3.58
N GLU A 144 9.74 -21.24 3.81
CA GLU A 144 9.47 -22.45 3.04
C GLU A 144 8.99 -22.01 1.65
N ALA A 145 9.93 -21.76 0.73
CA ALA A 145 9.62 -21.18 -0.57
C ALA A 145 9.03 -22.21 -1.54
N ASN A 146 7.74 -22.09 -1.86
CA ASN A 146 7.10 -22.86 -2.94
C ASN A 146 7.25 -22.10 -4.26
N LYS A 147 8.32 -22.39 -5.02
CA LYS A 147 8.64 -21.68 -6.27
C LYS A 147 7.75 -22.16 -7.42
N ASN A 148 6.73 -21.39 -7.78
CA ASN A 148 6.19 -21.44 -9.15
C ASN A 148 6.84 -20.31 -9.97
N SER A 149 7.83 -20.68 -10.77
CA SER A 149 8.45 -19.77 -11.73
C SER A 149 7.69 -19.85 -13.06
N PRO A 150 7.24 -18.74 -13.66
CA PRO A 150 6.75 -18.76 -15.04
C PRO A 150 7.96 -18.91 -15.98
N GLU A 151 8.01 -20.02 -16.72
CA GLU A 151 8.96 -20.22 -17.81
C GLU A 151 8.85 -19.05 -18.81
N SER A 152 9.95 -18.34 -19.00
CA SER A 152 10.08 -17.36 -20.07
C SER A 152 10.30 -18.13 -21.39
N LYS A 153 9.41 -17.95 -22.37
CA LYS A 153 9.61 -18.39 -23.76
C LYS A 153 10.61 -17.49 -24.48
#